data_AF-A0A7W5V2D6-F1
#
_entry.id   AF-A0A7W5V2D6-F1
#
_cell.length_a   1.000
_cell.length_b   1.000
_cell.length_c   1.000
_cell.angle_alpha   90.00
_cell.angle_beta   90.00
_cell.angle_gamma   90.00
#
_symmetry.space_group_name_H-M   'P 1'
#
loop_
_entity.id
_entity.type
_entity.pdbx_description
1 polymer ?
#
loop_
_entity_poly.entity_id
_entity_poly.type
_entity_poly.pdbx_seq_one_letter_code
_entity_poly.pdbx_strand_id
1 'polypeptide(L)'
;MLSRDELREHLIRTRIAGDVATSRENNLDHYRSVANRDPYFLFGLTSLQNWSYRDVLAQMAKSVGVVADPGHRDGQDTIDPDRTIDALDLMADRIASALTKPSPRILFATGHPTGLLAVHLPLAAAVVARGATLLTPAEDWTYWGAGFGRKRKIRYLGDVAMLDDRGGFVHTHDSAPMEAMLAELGDDRPDLVVADHGWGRRGRRGGHPDRRIRRQQRPRALPRRGRGQDRCGGSSR
;
A
#
# COMPACT_ATOMS: atom_id res chain seq x y z
N MET A 1 26.26 -4.90 -2.37
CA MET A 1 25.05 -4.33 -1.74
C MET A 1 25.34 -2.87 -1.47
N LEU A 2 24.34 -1.99 -1.61
CA LEU A 2 24.46 -0.61 -1.16
C LEU A 2 24.64 -0.61 0.36
N SER A 3 25.51 0.27 0.87
CA SER A 3 25.60 0.55 2.31
C SER A 3 24.34 1.25 2.81
N ARG A 4 24.14 1.28 4.13
CA ARG A 4 23.02 2.01 4.74
C ARG A 4 23.07 3.50 4.37
N ASP A 5 24.24 4.09 4.38
CA ASP A 5 24.43 5.52 4.06
C ASP A 5 24.16 5.79 2.58
N GLU A 6 24.64 4.93 1.67
CA GLU A 6 24.37 5.04 0.24
C GLU A 6 22.86 4.91 -0.06
N LEU A 7 22.17 4.00 0.63
CA LEU A 7 20.72 3.88 0.53
C LEU A 7 20.05 5.14 1.07
N ARG A 8 20.45 5.65 2.24
CA ARG A 8 19.92 6.87 2.84
C ARG A 8 20.03 8.06 1.90
N GLU A 9 21.21 8.28 1.33
CA GLU A 9 21.46 9.33 0.34
C GLU A 9 20.57 9.16 -0.89
N HIS A 10 20.42 7.94 -1.40
CA HIS A 10 19.53 7.66 -2.53
C HIS A 10 18.07 8.01 -2.20
N LEU A 11 17.56 7.61 -1.04
CA LEU A 11 16.18 7.87 -0.62
C LEU A 11 15.91 9.39 -0.54
N ILE A 12 16.86 10.17 -0.03
CA ILE A 12 16.75 11.64 0.07
C ILE A 12 16.84 12.28 -1.32
N ARG A 13 17.88 11.96 -2.08
CA ARG A 13 18.12 12.55 -3.41
C ARG A 13 16.95 12.31 -4.38
N THR A 14 16.28 11.17 -4.26
CA THR A 14 15.12 10.81 -5.09
C THR A 14 13.78 11.25 -4.51
N ARG A 15 13.78 11.96 -3.37
CA ARG A 15 12.57 12.43 -2.64
C ARG A 15 11.60 11.31 -2.28
N ILE A 16 12.16 10.12 -2.08
CA ILE A 16 11.46 8.95 -1.56
C ILE A 16 11.27 9.09 -0.04
N ALA A 17 12.27 9.67 0.63
CA ALA A 17 12.30 10.10 2.02
C ALA A 17 13.08 11.43 2.12
N GLY A 18 13.21 11.99 3.32
CA GLY A 18 13.59 13.40 3.51
C GLY A 18 12.43 14.32 3.13
N ASP A 19 12.73 15.42 2.45
CA ASP A 19 11.72 16.29 1.85
C ASP A 19 11.05 15.57 0.68
N VAL A 20 9.83 15.09 0.90
CA VAL A 20 9.08 14.38 -0.15
C VAL A 20 8.45 15.39 -1.11
N ALA A 21 7.62 14.95 -2.05
CA ALA A 21 6.93 15.87 -2.97
C ALA A 21 5.45 16.07 -2.61
N THR A 22 4.94 15.37 -1.59
CA THR A 22 3.61 15.63 -1.01
C THR A 22 3.72 16.77 -0.01
N SER A 23 2.83 17.75 -0.10
CA SER A 23 2.82 18.89 0.81
C SER A 23 2.25 18.52 2.19
N ARG A 24 2.57 19.33 3.19
CA ARG A 24 2.11 19.14 4.57
C ARG A 24 0.59 19.20 4.67
N GLU A 25 -0.02 20.16 4.00
CA GLU A 25 -1.48 20.37 3.97
C GLU A 25 -2.20 19.11 3.48
N ASN A 26 -1.73 18.54 2.36
CA ASN A 26 -2.27 17.33 1.76
C ASN A 26 -2.19 16.14 2.72
N ASN A 27 -1.04 15.92 3.36
CA ASN A 27 -0.90 14.84 4.34
C ASN A 27 -1.78 15.06 5.57
N LEU A 28 -1.87 16.29 6.09
CA LEU A 28 -2.75 16.58 7.22
C LEU A 28 -4.23 16.41 6.87
N ASP A 29 -4.65 16.72 5.65
CA ASP A 29 -6.00 16.45 5.16
C ASP A 29 -6.29 14.95 5.13
N HIS A 30 -5.35 14.14 4.66
CA HIS A 30 -5.49 12.68 4.74
C HIS A 30 -5.60 12.18 6.20
N TYR A 31 -4.84 12.77 7.14
CA TYR A 31 -4.93 12.39 8.55
C TYR A 31 -6.30 12.73 9.14
N ARG A 32 -6.87 13.88 8.75
CA ARG A 32 -8.24 14.25 9.12
C ARG A 32 -9.25 13.30 8.51
N SER A 33 -9.10 12.90 7.26
CA SER A 33 -9.99 11.92 6.61
C SER A 33 -9.95 10.56 7.33
N VAL A 34 -8.77 10.10 7.75
CA VAL A 34 -8.64 8.89 8.58
C VAL A 34 -9.36 9.05 9.92
N ALA A 35 -9.15 10.17 10.62
CA ALA A 35 -9.80 10.45 11.90
C ALA A 35 -11.34 10.54 11.77
N ASN A 36 -11.82 11.12 10.66
CA ASN A 36 -13.24 11.19 10.30
C ASN A 36 -13.78 9.87 9.73
N ARG A 37 -12.95 8.84 9.65
CA ARG A 37 -13.30 7.49 9.18
C ARG A 37 -13.80 7.44 7.74
N ASP A 38 -13.29 8.31 6.88
CA ASP A 38 -13.57 8.25 5.44
C ASP A 38 -13.14 6.87 4.89
N PRO A 39 -14.09 6.04 4.40
CA PRO A 39 -13.79 4.69 3.91
C PRO A 39 -12.67 4.66 2.86
N TYR A 40 -12.54 5.71 2.05
CA TYR A 40 -11.51 5.81 1.02
C TYR A 40 -10.10 5.91 1.60
N PHE A 41 -9.93 6.53 2.77
CA PHE A 41 -8.63 6.74 3.42
C PHE A 41 -8.32 5.72 4.50
N LEU A 42 -9.25 4.81 4.81
CA LEU A 42 -9.01 3.74 5.78
C LEU A 42 -8.16 2.60 5.22
N PHE A 43 -7.98 2.49 3.90
CA PHE A 43 -7.18 1.43 3.26
C PHE A 43 -7.58 0.01 3.74
N GLY A 44 -8.89 -0.23 3.94
CA GLY A 44 -9.41 -1.50 4.44
C GLY A 44 -9.19 -1.77 5.93
N LEU A 45 -8.63 -0.82 6.69
CA LEU A 45 -8.38 -0.96 8.12
C LEU A 45 -9.69 -0.82 8.90
N THR A 46 -10.26 -1.96 9.30
CA THR A 46 -11.53 -1.98 10.06
C THR A 46 -11.36 -1.92 11.57
N SER A 47 -10.13 -2.00 12.10
CA SER A 47 -9.83 -2.02 13.53
C SER A 47 -9.30 -0.70 14.10
N LEU A 48 -9.25 0.36 13.30
CA LEU A 48 -8.92 1.70 13.79
C LEU A 48 -10.13 2.21 14.60
N GLN A 49 -10.21 1.88 15.89
CA GLN A 49 -11.27 2.41 16.76
C GLN A 49 -10.91 3.84 17.18
N ASN A 50 -11.81 4.79 16.89
CA ASN A 50 -11.87 6.16 17.41
C ASN A 50 -10.57 6.97 17.51
N TRP A 51 -9.63 6.80 16.56
CA TRP A 51 -8.44 7.66 16.53
C TRP A 51 -8.83 9.10 16.20
N SER A 52 -8.44 10.02 17.06
CA SER A 52 -8.50 11.44 16.77
C SER A 52 -7.44 11.82 15.74
N TYR A 53 -7.56 13.02 15.16
CA TYR A 53 -6.51 13.59 14.31
C TYR A 53 -5.14 13.59 15.01
N ARG A 54 -5.10 13.87 16.32
CA ARG A 54 -3.86 13.87 17.10
C ARG A 54 -3.26 12.46 17.23
N ASP A 55 -4.10 11.44 17.37
CA ASP A 55 -3.64 10.04 17.42
C ASP A 55 -3.06 9.61 16.07
N VAL A 56 -3.71 9.99 14.97
CA VAL A 56 -3.19 9.72 13.61
C VAL A 56 -1.85 10.43 13.40
N LEU A 57 -1.75 11.72 13.74
CA LEU A 57 -0.49 12.47 13.61
C LEU A 57 0.62 11.87 14.49
N ALA A 58 0.32 11.52 15.74
CA ALA A 58 1.27 10.88 16.64
C ALA A 58 1.74 9.53 16.10
N GLN A 59 0.84 8.72 15.54
CA GLN A 59 1.20 7.46 14.92
C GLN A 59 2.08 7.67 13.67
N MET A 60 1.77 8.65 12.83
CA MET A 60 2.56 8.98 11.65
C MET A 60 3.95 9.50 12.05
N ALA A 61 4.03 10.36 13.06
CA ALA A 61 5.29 10.82 13.61
C ALA A 61 6.11 9.66 14.20
N LYS A 62 5.46 8.66 14.82
CA LYS A 62 6.12 7.45 15.35
C LYS A 62 6.57 6.46 14.27
N SER A 63 5.75 6.17 13.28
CA SER A 63 6.05 5.13 12.28
C SER A 63 6.80 5.64 11.06
N VAL A 64 6.56 6.89 10.67
CA VAL A 64 7.10 7.49 9.43
C VAL A 64 8.12 8.57 9.73
N GLY A 65 8.04 9.18 10.92
CA GLY A 65 8.94 10.27 11.31
C GLY A 65 8.60 11.61 10.68
N VAL A 66 7.32 11.85 10.35
CA VAL A 66 6.82 13.18 9.97
C VAL A 66 6.95 14.15 11.15
N VAL A 67 6.89 15.45 10.88
CA VAL A 67 6.87 16.49 11.92
C VAL A 67 5.67 16.30 12.85
N ALA A 68 5.94 16.10 14.15
CA ALA A 68 4.94 15.80 15.17
C ALA A 68 4.14 17.03 15.63
N ASP A 69 4.68 18.23 15.43
CA ASP A 69 4.04 19.49 15.85
C ASP A 69 2.72 19.72 15.10
N PRO A 70 1.56 19.79 15.80
CA PRO A 70 0.29 20.14 15.20
C PRO A 70 0.24 21.58 14.65
N GLY A 71 1.14 22.46 15.11
CA GLY A 71 1.31 23.84 14.65
C GLY A 71 1.97 23.95 13.28
N HIS A 72 2.74 22.95 12.85
CA HIS A 72 3.32 22.87 11.51
C HIS A 72 2.25 22.41 10.50
N ARG A 73 1.61 23.38 9.84
CA ARG A 73 0.38 23.19 9.05
C ARG A 73 0.55 23.28 7.54
N ASP A 74 1.64 23.85 7.06
CA ASP A 74 1.87 24.17 5.65
C ASP A 74 3.33 23.92 5.23
N GLY A 75 3.55 23.88 3.92
CA GLY A 75 4.88 23.70 3.32
C GLY A 75 5.20 22.25 2.95
N GLN A 76 6.49 21.92 2.98
CA GLN A 76 6.97 20.60 2.56
C GLN A 76 6.90 19.60 3.73
N ASP A 77 6.22 18.46 3.53
CA ASP A 77 6.25 17.39 4.53
C ASP A 77 7.49 16.51 4.36
N THR A 78 7.81 15.75 5.41
CA THR A 78 9.02 14.93 5.50
C THR A 78 8.71 13.48 5.80
N ILE A 79 9.57 12.57 5.35
CA ILE A 79 9.60 11.18 5.79
C ILE A 79 11.00 10.89 6.32
N ASP A 80 11.11 10.31 7.51
CA ASP A 80 12.40 9.96 8.10
C ASP A 80 13.07 8.84 7.27
N PRO A 81 14.26 9.11 6.68
CA PRO A 81 14.94 8.15 5.83
C PRO A 81 15.48 6.96 6.63
N ASP A 82 15.91 7.16 7.88
CA ASP A 82 16.43 6.08 8.71
C ASP A 82 15.31 5.12 9.13
N ARG A 83 14.13 5.65 9.50
CA ARG A 83 12.94 4.82 9.74
C ARG A 83 12.46 4.09 8.49
N THR A 84 12.66 4.71 7.32
CA THR A 84 12.34 4.07 6.04
C THR A 84 13.24 2.86 5.78
N ILE A 85 14.52 2.96 6.12
CA ILE A 85 15.47 1.85 6.00
C ILE A 85 15.14 0.77 7.05
N ASP A 86 14.86 1.14 8.30
CA ASP A 86 14.51 0.16 9.33
C ASP A 86 13.24 -0.62 8.96
N ALA A 87 12.26 0.05 8.33
CA ALA A 87 11.08 -0.62 7.81
C ALA A 87 11.38 -1.53 6.61
N LEU A 88 12.38 -1.22 5.79
CA LEU A 88 12.87 -2.11 4.73
C LEU A 88 13.56 -3.34 5.30
N ASP A 89 14.39 -3.18 6.32
CA ASP A 89 15.07 -4.31 6.97
C ASP A 89 14.03 -5.24 7.61
N LEU A 90 13.02 -4.69 8.29
CA LEU A 90 11.90 -5.45 8.80
C LEU A 90 11.09 -6.16 7.70
N MET A 91 11.07 -5.62 6.47
CA MET A 91 10.49 -6.31 5.31
C MET A 91 11.28 -7.52 4.92
N ALA A 92 12.59 -7.32 4.77
CA ALA A 92 13.52 -8.37 4.40
C ALA A 92 13.45 -9.51 5.42
N ASP A 93 13.44 -9.21 6.71
CA ASP A 93 13.32 -10.20 7.78
C ASP A 93 12.02 -11.01 7.72
N ARG A 94 10.89 -10.35 7.41
CA ARG A 94 9.59 -11.03 7.27
C ARG A 94 9.56 -11.96 6.07
N ILE A 95 10.14 -11.53 4.96
CA ILE A 95 10.24 -12.33 3.74
C ILE A 95 11.18 -13.51 3.97
N ALA A 96 12.37 -13.26 4.54
CA ALA A 96 13.33 -14.30 4.90
C ALA A 96 12.70 -15.32 5.86
N SER A 97 11.97 -14.87 6.88
CA SER A 97 11.26 -15.74 7.82
C SER A 97 10.13 -16.55 7.16
N ALA A 98 9.49 -16.05 6.09
CA ALA A 98 8.51 -16.85 5.34
C ALA A 98 9.22 -17.93 4.50
N LEU A 99 10.37 -17.58 3.93
CA LEU A 99 11.20 -18.46 3.09
C LEU A 99 11.89 -19.60 3.85
N THR A 100 11.86 -19.63 5.18
CA THR A 100 12.38 -20.76 5.96
C THR A 100 11.46 -21.98 5.92
N LYS A 101 10.20 -21.81 5.48
CA LYS A 101 9.25 -22.92 5.35
C LYS A 101 9.49 -23.68 4.04
N PRO A 102 9.21 -25.00 4.00
CA PRO A 102 9.14 -25.72 2.72
C PRO A 102 8.01 -25.14 1.85
N SER A 103 8.32 -24.80 0.60
CA SER A 103 7.36 -24.31 -0.40
C SER A 103 6.38 -23.24 0.11
N PRO A 104 6.86 -22.09 0.62
CA PRO A 104 6.01 -21.09 1.25
C PRO A 104 5.05 -20.48 0.24
N ARG A 105 3.79 -20.32 0.66
CA ARG A 105 2.72 -19.76 -0.17
C ARG A 105 2.66 -18.26 0.06
N ILE A 106 2.99 -17.46 -0.96
CA ILE A 106 3.09 -16.01 -0.84
C ILE A 106 2.11 -15.34 -1.80
N LEU A 107 1.41 -14.32 -1.30
CA LEU A 107 0.50 -13.51 -2.12
C LEU A 107 1.06 -12.10 -2.29
N PHE A 108 1.14 -11.65 -3.55
CA PHE A 108 1.50 -10.28 -3.90
C PHE A 108 0.30 -9.53 -4.46
N ALA A 109 0.09 -8.30 -4.00
CA ALA A 109 -0.97 -7.43 -4.51
C ALA A 109 -0.56 -5.97 -4.37
N THR A 110 -0.95 -5.10 -5.30
CA THR A 110 -0.69 -3.66 -5.20
C THR A 110 -1.89 -2.82 -5.57
N GLY A 111 -2.11 -1.75 -4.79
CA GLY A 111 -3.06 -0.70 -5.14
C GLY A 111 -2.47 0.32 -6.11
N HIS A 112 -1.18 0.24 -6.43
CA HIS A 112 -0.46 1.17 -7.29
C HIS A 112 0.06 0.47 -8.56
N PRO A 113 -0.63 0.60 -9.70
CA PRO A 113 -0.20 -0.04 -10.94
C PRO A 113 1.07 0.59 -11.54
N THR A 114 1.53 1.72 -10.99
CA THR A 114 2.77 2.40 -11.38
C THR A 114 3.62 2.65 -10.13
N GLY A 115 4.94 2.68 -10.30
CA GLY A 115 5.87 2.87 -9.18
C GLY A 115 6.06 1.61 -8.34
N LEU A 116 5.11 1.25 -7.47
CA LEU A 116 5.28 0.07 -6.58
C LEU A 116 5.25 -1.25 -7.33
N LEU A 117 4.50 -1.36 -8.43
CA LEU A 117 4.54 -2.55 -9.28
C LEU A 117 5.97 -2.91 -9.70
N ALA A 118 6.82 -1.92 -10.02
CA ALA A 118 8.22 -2.12 -10.38
C ALA A 118 9.08 -2.66 -9.23
N VAL A 119 8.60 -2.58 -7.99
CA VAL A 119 9.22 -3.18 -6.79
C VAL A 119 8.64 -4.58 -6.52
N HIS A 120 7.32 -4.75 -6.66
CA HIS A 120 6.66 -6.03 -6.41
C HIS A 120 7.07 -7.11 -7.41
N LEU A 121 7.19 -6.79 -8.71
CA LEU A 121 7.57 -7.74 -9.75
C LEU A 121 8.92 -8.44 -9.50
N PRO A 122 10.05 -7.71 -9.33
CA PRO A 122 11.33 -8.37 -9.06
C PRO A 122 11.33 -9.10 -7.71
N LEU A 123 10.57 -8.63 -6.72
CA LEU A 123 10.47 -9.30 -5.44
C LEU A 123 9.71 -10.64 -5.54
N ALA A 124 8.61 -10.67 -6.29
CA ALA A 124 7.85 -11.88 -6.60
C ALA A 124 8.74 -12.92 -7.30
N ALA A 125 9.48 -12.51 -8.33
CA ALA A 125 10.45 -13.38 -9.00
C ALA A 125 11.56 -13.88 -8.04
N ALA A 126 12.07 -13.02 -7.16
CA ALA A 126 13.13 -13.36 -6.22
C ALA A 126 12.71 -14.34 -5.11
N VAL A 127 11.43 -14.37 -4.73
CA VAL A 127 10.93 -15.38 -3.77
C VAL A 127 10.62 -16.71 -4.47
N VAL A 128 10.13 -16.69 -5.72
CA VAL A 128 9.96 -17.90 -6.55
C VAL A 128 11.28 -18.61 -6.77
N ALA A 129 12.34 -17.86 -7.09
CA ALA A 129 13.70 -18.39 -7.23
C ALA A 129 14.24 -19.04 -5.94
N ARG A 130 13.61 -18.78 -4.78
CA ARG A 130 13.92 -19.38 -3.47
C ARG A 130 12.90 -20.44 -3.04
N GLY A 131 12.09 -20.94 -3.97
CA GLY A 131 11.15 -22.04 -3.74
C GLY A 131 9.77 -21.63 -3.25
N ALA A 132 9.43 -20.34 -3.23
CA ALA A 132 8.06 -19.90 -2.90
C ALA A 132 7.07 -20.24 -4.02
N THR A 133 5.85 -20.60 -3.63
CA THR A 133 4.69 -20.70 -4.53
C THR A 133 3.90 -19.41 -4.44
N LEU A 134 3.71 -18.71 -5.56
CA LEU A 134 2.86 -17.52 -5.60
C LEU A 134 1.40 -17.92 -5.78
N LEU A 135 0.52 -17.27 -5.02
CA LEU A 135 -0.92 -17.49 -5.09
C LEU A 135 -1.58 -16.42 -5.95
N THR A 136 -2.48 -16.85 -6.84
CA THR A 136 -3.26 -15.97 -7.72
C THR A 136 -4.79 -16.16 -7.56
N PRO A 137 -5.34 -16.09 -6.33
CA PRO A 137 -6.76 -16.34 -6.10
C PRO A 137 -7.64 -15.25 -6.69
N ALA A 138 -8.90 -15.60 -6.97
CA ALA A 138 -9.95 -14.69 -7.42
C ALA A 138 -9.59 -13.91 -8.69
N GLU A 139 -8.77 -14.49 -9.58
CA GLU A 139 -8.56 -13.91 -10.92
C GLU A 139 -9.91 -13.76 -11.65
N ASP A 140 -10.07 -12.64 -12.35
CA ASP A 140 -11.30 -12.23 -13.02
C ASP A 140 -12.52 -12.00 -12.09
N TRP A 141 -12.36 -12.08 -10.76
CA TRP A 141 -13.39 -11.65 -9.83
C TRP A 141 -13.70 -10.17 -10.04
N THR A 142 -15.00 -9.81 -10.02
CA THR A 142 -15.45 -8.47 -10.38
C THR A 142 -16.37 -7.86 -9.34
N TYR A 143 -16.32 -6.53 -9.24
CA TYR A 143 -17.23 -5.75 -8.42
C TYR A 143 -17.44 -4.36 -8.99
N TRP A 144 -18.44 -3.66 -8.45
CA TRP A 144 -18.63 -2.24 -8.70
C TRP A 144 -17.89 -1.47 -7.61
N GLY A 145 -16.93 -0.63 -8.02
CA GLY A 145 -16.21 0.24 -7.09
C GLY A 145 -17.16 1.18 -6.32
N ALA A 146 -16.69 1.77 -5.23
CA ALA A 146 -17.49 2.72 -4.46
C ALA A 146 -18.01 3.88 -5.34
N GLY A 147 -19.29 4.27 -5.15
CA GLY A 147 -19.98 5.32 -5.91
C GLY A 147 -20.67 4.82 -7.19
N PHE A 148 -20.91 5.72 -8.16
CA PHE A 148 -21.40 5.40 -9.52
C PHE A 148 -20.27 4.79 -10.40
N GLY A 149 -19.45 3.94 -9.80
CA GLY A 149 -18.21 3.44 -10.38
C GLY A 149 -18.42 2.49 -11.55
N ARG A 150 -17.33 2.21 -12.26
CA ARG A 150 -17.29 1.16 -13.29
C ARG A 150 -16.99 -0.20 -12.67
N LYS A 151 -17.41 -1.26 -13.36
CA LYS A 151 -17.08 -2.64 -13.02
C LYS A 151 -15.57 -2.83 -13.13
N ARG A 152 -14.96 -3.21 -12.01
CA ARG A 152 -13.54 -3.48 -11.84
C ARG A 152 -13.31 -4.97 -11.70
N LYS A 153 -12.13 -5.45 -12.09
CA LYS A 153 -11.78 -6.87 -12.02
C LYS A 153 -10.37 -7.08 -11.46
N ILE A 154 -10.14 -8.20 -10.76
CA ILE A 154 -8.81 -8.61 -10.33
C ILE A 154 -8.06 -9.20 -11.51
N ARG A 155 -6.81 -8.76 -11.71
CA ARG A 155 -5.91 -9.28 -12.74
C ARG A 155 -4.48 -9.34 -12.23
N TYR A 156 -3.70 -10.24 -12.80
CA TYR A 156 -2.31 -10.44 -12.43
C TYR A 156 -1.36 -9.97 -13.54
N LEU A 157 -0.23 -9.42 -13.13
CA LEU A 157 0.93 -9.22 -13.98
C LEU A 157 2.15 -9.71 -13.20
N GLY A 158 2.85 -10.71 -13.73
CA GLY A 158 3.96 -11.37 -13.03
C GLY A 158 3.58 -11.80 -11.61
N ASP A 159 2.40 -12.43 -11.47
CA ASP A 159 1.83 -12.92 -10.20
C ASP A 159 1.54 -11.84 -9.14
N VAL A 160 1.58 -10.56 -9.52
CA VAL A 160 1.17 -9.45 -8.66
C VAL A 160 -0.27 -9.07 -8.98
N ALA A 161 -1.17 -9.22 -8.00
CA ALA A 161 -2.57 -8.82 -8.16
C ALA A 161 -2.72 -7.30 -8.25
N MET A 162 -3.56 -6.86 -9.19
CA MET A 162 -3.94 -5.47 -9.41
C MET A 162 -5.41 -5.40 -9.81
N LEU A 163 -5.90 -4.17 -9.95
CA LEU A 163 -7.26 -3.91 -10.41
C LEU A 163 -7.27 -3.38 -11.84
N ASP A 164 -8.04 -4.04 -12.70
CA ASP A 164 -8.29 -3.62 -14.08
C ASP A 164 -9.65 -2.91 -14.21
N ASP A 165 -9.67 -1.88 -15.05
CA ASP A 165 -10.85 -1.16 -15.53
C ASP A 165 -10.75 -1.04 -17.06
N ARG A 166 -11.46 -1.92 -17.77
CA ARG A 166 -11.55 -1.96 -19.25
C ARG A 166 -10.19 -2.05 -19.97
N GLY A 167 -9.26 -2.86 -19.47
CA GLY A 167 -7.96 -3.10 -20.09
C GLY A 167 -6.86 -2.17 -19.59
N GLY A 168 -7.14 -1.32 -18.61
CA GLY A 168 -6.15 -0.51 -17.91
C GLY A 168 -6.10 -0.81 -16.43
N PHE A 169 -4.89 -0.97 -15.87
CA PHE A 169 -4.73 -1.08 -14.43
C PHE A 169 -4.95 0.26 -13.73
N VAL A 170 -5.69 0.25 -12.63
CA VAL A 170 -6.12 1.46 -11.91
C VAL A 170 -5.65 1.46 -10.46
N HIS A 171 -5.38 2.67 -9.97
CA HIS A 171 -5.10 2.91 -8.56
C HIS A 171 -6.34 2.61 -7.69
N THR A 172 -6.17 1.95 -6.55
CA THR A 172 -7.29 1.64 -5.65
C THR A 172 -6.90 1.64 -4.18
N HIS A 173 -7.83 2.11 -3.33
CA HIS A 173 -7.79 1.96 -1.88
C HIS A 173 -8.78 0.89 -1.37
N ASP A 174 -9.59 0.32 -2.27
CA ASP A 174 -10.67 -0.59 -1.92
C ASP A 174 -10.12 -1.92 -1.40
N SER A 175 -10.69 -2.42 -0.31
CA SER A 175 -10.31 -3.73 0.25
C SER A 175 -11.08 -4.91 -0.30
N ALA A 176 -12.20 -4.67 -0.99
CA ALA A 176 -13.07 -5.71 -1.53
C ALA A 176 -12.32 -6.76 -2.38
N PRO A 177 -11.34 -6.40 -3.24
CA PRO A 177 -10.56 -7.39 -3.98
C PRO A 177 -9.80 -8.36 -3.07
N MET A 178 -9.07 -7.85 -2.08
CA MET A 178 -8.34 -8.69 -1.12
C MET A 178 -9.29 -9.53 -0.25
N GLU A 179 -10.49 -9.03 0.03
CA GLU A 179 -11.51 -9.82 0.73
C GLU A 179 -12.01 -11.00 -0.10
N ALA A 180 -12.23 -10.81 -1.39
CA ALA A 180 -12.60 -11.89 -2.31
C ALA A 180 -11.49 -12.94 -2.44
N MET A 181 -10.25 -12.51 -2.60
CA MET A 181 -9.07 -13.40 -2.64
C MET A 181 -8.94 -14.24 -1.37
N LEU A 182 -9.07 -13.60 -0.21
CA LEU A 182 -9.03 -14.30 1.07
C LEU A 182 -10.26 -15.19 1.26
N ALA A 183 -11.43 -14.83 0.75
CA ALA A 183 -12.60 -15.70 0.82
C ALA A 183 -12.39 -16.98 -0.01
N GLU A 184 -11.88 -16.86 -1.23
CA GLU A 184 -11.58 -18.00 -2.11
C GLU A 184 -10.52 -18.93 -1.51
N LEU A 185 -9.47 -18.36 -0.91
CA LEU A 185 -8.44 -19.15 -0.24
C LEU A 185 -8.93 -19.90 1.00
N GLY A 186 -10.07 -19.54 1.61
CA GLY A 186 -10.60 -20.26 2.78
C GLY A 186 -9.56 -20.51 3.89
N ASP A 187 -9.40 -21.77 4.28
CA ASP A 187 -8.41 -22.23 5.28
C ASP A 187 -6.99 -22.36 4.72
N ASP A 188 -6.87 -22.35 3.39
CA ASP A 188 -5.64 -22.41 2.60
C ASP A 188 -4.92 -21.04 2.54
N ARG A 189 -4.69 -20.46 3.72
CA ARG A 189 -4.14 -19.12 3.89
C ARG A 189 -2.69 -19.01 3.37
N PRO A 190 -2.31 -17.84 2.82
CA PRO A 190 -0.92 -17.57 2.49
C PRO A 190 -0.07 -17.48 3.76
N ASP A 191 1.18 -17.93 3.68
CA ASP A 191 2.19 -17.76 4.72
C ASP A 191 2.59 -16.29 4.89
N LEU A 192 2.57 -15.54 3.79
CA LEU A 192 2.89 -14.12 3.75
C LEU A 192 2.05 -13.40 2.69
N VAL A 193 1.54 -12.21 3.04
CA VAL A 193 0.95 -11.28 2.07
C VAL A 193 1.86 -10.05 1.99
N VAL A 194 2.32 -9.75 0.78
CA VAL A 194 3.10 -8.55 0.46
C VAL A 194 2.22 -7.61 -0.36
N ALA A 195 1.66 -6.60 0.29
CA ALA A 195 0.68 -5.72 -0.34
C ALA A 195 0.64 -4.30 0.24
N ASP A 196 0.03 -3.37 -0.49
CA ASP A 196 -0.22 -1.99 -0.08
C ASP A 196 -1.71 -1.59 -0.17
N HIS A 197 -2.07 -0.44 0.40
CA HIS A 197 -3.44 0.11 0.38
C HIS A 197 -4.50 -0.87 0.90
N GLY A 198 -5.70 -0.87 0.28
CA GLY A 198 -6.80 -1.78 0.60
C GLY A 198 -6.45 -3.25 0.48
N TRP A 199 -5.40 -3.58 -0.28
CA TRP A 199 -4.89 -4.95 -0.40
C TRP A 199 -4.08 -5.39 0.83
N GLY A 200 -3.67 -4.45 1.67
CA GLY A 200 -3.00 -4.76 2.94
C GLY A 200 -3.94 -5.21 4.06
N ARG A 201 -5.27 -5.37 3.84
CA ARG A 201 -6.29 -5.54 4.90
C ARG A 201 -6.06 -6.74 5.83
N ARG A 202 -6.45 -6.60 7.11
CA ARG A 202 -6.61 -7.69 8.10
C ARG A 202 -7.78 -8.59 7.73
N GLY A 203 -7.50 -9.79 7.22
CA GLY A 203 -8.50 -10.85 7.11
C GLY A 203 -9.21 -11.01 8.46
N ARG A 204 -10.55 -11.08 8.43
CA ARG A 204 -11.35 -11.32 9.64
C ARG A 204 -10.92 -12.64 10.27
N ARG A 205 -10.75 -12.65 11.59
CA ARG A 205 -10.57 -13.89 12.37
C ARG A 205 -11.88 -14.68 12.31
N GLY A 206 -11.88 -15.82 11.64
CA GLY A 206 -12.83 -16.90 11.91
C GLY A 206 -12.20 -17.85 12.92
N GLY A 207 -12.81 -17.99 14.09
CA GLY A 207 -12.92 -19.21 14.91
C GLY A 207 -11.74 -20.12 15.29
N HIS A 208 -10.48 -19.94 14.86
CA HIS A 208 -9.38 -20.85 15.22
C HIS A 208 -8.09 -20.15 15.69
N PRO A 209 -7.47 -20.59 16.80
CA PRO A 209 -6.41 -19.86 17.48
C PRO A 209 -5.02 -20.35 17.09
N ASP A 210 -4.67 -20.45 15.81
CA ASP A 210 -3.24 -20.52 15.46
C ASP A 210 -2.99 -20.14 14.01
N ARG A 211 -1.79 -19.61 13.71
CA ARG A 211 -1.31 -19.04 12.42
C ARG A 211 -1.57 -17.55 12.21
N ARG A 212 -0.58 -16.75 12.61
CA ARG A 212 -0.48 -15.31 12.34
C ARG A 212 -0.03 -15.05 10.90
N ILE A 213 -0.85 -14.42 10.06
CA ILE A 213 -0.39 -13.80 8.81
C ILE A 213 0.48 -12.59 9.17
N ARG A 214 1.79 -12.66 8.88
CA ARG A 214 2.71 -11.52 8.98
C ARG A 214 2.47 -10.59 7.79
N ARG A 215 2.53 -9.28 8.03
CA ARG A 215 2.06 -8.23 7.10
C ARG A 215 3.14 -7.20 6.89
N GLN A 216 3.06 -6.48 5.79
CA GLN A 216 3.71 -5.19 5.69
C GLN A 216 2.89 -4.22 4.87
N GLN A 217 2.64 -3.05 5.45
CA GLN A 217 2.14 -1.88 4.73
C GLN A 217 3.22 -0.80 4.87
N ARG A 218 3.47 -0.07 3.78
CA ARG A 218 4.05 1.27 3.87
C ARG A 218 2.90 2.27 3.88
N PRO A 219 2.79 3.20 4.82
CA PRO A 219 2.12 4.46 4.54
C PRO A 219 2.99 5.20 3.51
N ARG A 220 2.41 5.65 2.39
CA ARG A 220 3.16 6.53 1.49
C ARG A 220 2.33 7.67 0.92
N ALA A 221 2.92 8.84 1.07
CA ALA A 221 2.78 10.03 0.24
C ALA A 221 3.56 9.80 -1.08
N LEU A 222 2.84 9.70 -2.20
CA LEU A 222 3.39 9.87 -3.54
C LEU A 222 2.46 10.83 -4.28
N PRO A 223 2.96 11.98 -4.79
CA PRO A 223 2.10 12.96 -5.43
C PRO A 223 1.66 12.51 -6.82
N ARG A 224 0.41 12.84 -7.16
CA ARG A 224 -0.05 12.86 -8.54
C ARG A 224 0.65 14.01 -9.26
N ARG A 225 1.33 13.73 -10.38
CA ARG A 225 1.63 14.77 -11.37
C ARG A 225 0.30 15.30 -11.90
N GLY A 226 0.04 16.59 -11.67
CA GLY A 226 -1.17 17.26 -12.12
C GLY A 226 -1.35 17.14 -13.63
N ARG A 227 -2.55 16.77 -14.07
CA ARG A 227 -2.99 17.10 -15.43
C ARG A 227 -3.54 18.51 -15.37
N GLY A 228 -2.96 19.38 -16.20
CA GLY A 228 -3.35 20.76 -16.37
C GLY A 228 -4.83 20.90 -16.72
N GLN A 229 -5.40 21.98 -16.22
CA GLN A 229 -6.64 22.55 -16.70
C GLN A 229 -6.40 23.07 -18.11
N ASP A 230 -7.01 22.44 -19.12
CA ASP A 230 -7.22 23.11 -20.40
C ASP A 230 -8.52 23.90 -20.30
N ARG A 231 -8.37 25.18 -19.94
CA ARG A 231 -9.34 26.21 -20.31
C ARG A 231 -9.06 26.58 -21.77
N CYS A 232 -10.02 26.30 -22.65
CA CYS A 232 -10.18 27.05 -23.89
C CYS A 232 -11.65 27.40 -24.04
N GLY A 233 -12.00 28.61 -23.59
CA GLY A 233 -13.10 29.36 -24.17
C GLY A 233 -12.60 30.00 -25.47
N GLY A 234 -13.41 29.90 -26.52
CA GLY A 234 -13.15 30.48 -27.82
C GLY A 234 -14.39 30.42 -28.70
N SER A 235 -15.06 31.57 -28.81
CA SER A 235 -16.22 31.90 -29.65
C SER A 235 -16.11 31.41 -31.11
N SER A 236 -17.22 30.95 -31.70
CA SER A 236 -17.82 31.50 -32.95
C SER A 236 -18.91 30.56 -33.51
N ARG A 237 -20.18 30.91 -33.27
CA ARG A 237 -21.25 31.14 -34.28
C ARG A 237 -22.57 31.43 -33.56
#